data_AF-A0A926CKE6-F1
#
_entry.id   AF-A0A926CKE6-F1
#
_cell.length_a   1.000
_cell.length_b   1.000
_cell.length_c   1.000
_cell.angle_alpha   90.00
_cell.angle_beta   90.00
_cell.angle_gamma   90.00
#
_symmetry.space_group_name_H-M   'P 1'
#
loop_
_entity.id
_entity.type
_entity.pdbx_description
1 polymer ?
#
loop_
_entity_poly.entity_id
_entity_poly.type
_entity_poly.pdbx_seq_one_letter_code
_entity_poly.pdbx_strand_id
1 'polypeptide(L)' 'ADEFAAKAAEHQGKVVVAPFDAPGVGRMAVISDPQGVKFSVIALKLPDAA' A
#
# COMPACT_ATOMS: atom_id res chain seq x y z
N ALA A 1 -0.26 5.18 1.32
CA ALA A 1 0.16 3.97 0.59
C ALA A 1 1.43 4.22 -0.21
N ASP A 2 1.59 5.38 -0.85
CA ASP A 2 2.77 5.72 -1.67
C ASP A 2 4.07 5.71 -0.85
N GLU A 3 4.07 6.30 0.35
CA GLU A 3 5.26 6.28 1.22
C GLU A 3 5.65 4.86 1.63
N PHE A 4 4.65 4.00 1.92
CA PHE A 4 4.89 2.59 2.24
C PHE A 4 5.37 1.78 1.04
N ALA A 5 4.85 2.08 -0.16
CA ALA A 5 5.33 1.47 -1.39
C ALA A 5 6.77 1.90 -1.73
N ALA A 6 7.16 3.14 -1.42
CA ALA A 6 8.55 3.59 -1.55
C ALA A 6 9.48 2.89 -0.54
N LYS A 7 9.07 2.82 0.73
CA LYS A 7 9.80 2.12 1.80
C LYS A 7 9.96 0.62 1.55
N ALA A 8 9.04 0.00 0.81
CA ALA A 8 9.15 -1.42 0.45
C ALA A 8 10.50 -1.73 -0.23
N ALA A 9 10.97 -0.86 -1.13
CA ALA A 9 12.24 -1.04 -1.82
C ALA A 9 13.44 -1.03 -0.86
N GLU A 10 13.41 -0.17 0.17
CA GLU A 10 14.46 -0.09 1.20
C GLU A 10 14.57 -1.38 2.01
N HIS A 11 13.47 -2.10 2.17
CA HIS A 11 13.40 -3.37 2.91
C HIS A 11 13.42 -4.61 2.00
N GLN A 12 13.91 -4.48 0.76
CA GLN A 12 13.97 -5.57 -0.23
C GLN A 12 12.59 -6.13 -0.64
N GLY A 13 11.52 -5.44 -0.26
CA GLY A 13 10.17 -5.70 -0.73
C GLY A 13 9.97 -5.20 -2.17
N LYS A 14 9.04 -5.82 -2.88
CA LYS A 14 8.67 -5.46 -4.25
C LYS A 14 7.26 -4.93 -4.29
N VAL A 15 7.07 -3.78 -4.92
CA VAL A 15 5.74 -3.27 -5.27
C VAL A 15 5.18 -4.16 -6.38
N VAL A 16 4.15 -4.96 -6.06
CA VAL A 16 3.46 -5.85 -7.01
C VAL A 16 2.38 -5.08 -7.76
N VAL A 17 1.67 -4.22 -7.03
CA VAL A 17 0.67 -3.30 -7.58
C VAL A 17 1.02 -1.91 -7.08
N ALA A 18 1.29 -1.00 -8.01
CA ALA A 18 1.58 0.39 -7.70
C ALA A 18 0.43 1.04 -6.91
N PRO A 19 0.69 2.05 -6.06
CA PRO A 19 -0.35 2.75 -5.34
C PRO A 19 -1.44 3.28 -6.28
N PHE A 20 -2.69 2.99 -5.95
CA PHE A 20 -3.85 3.44 -6.71
C PHE A 20 -4.96 3.92 -5.79
N ASP A 21 -5.81 4.80 -6.31
CA ASP A 21 -6.99 5.27 -5.60
C ASP A 21 -8.11 4.23 -5.67
N ALA A 22 -8.56 3.76 -4.51
CA ALA A 22 -9.70 2.88 -4.34
C ALA A 22 -10.92 3.73 -3.91
N PRO A 23 -11.90 3.98 -4.81
CA PRO A 23 -13.05 4.82 -4.52
C PRO A 23 -13.80 4.37 -3.27
N GLY A 24 -14.09 5.30 -2.37
CA GLY A 24 -14.83 5.03 -1.12
C GLY A 24 -14.04 4.36 0.00
N VAL A 25 -12.75 4.03 -0.20
CA VAL A 25 -11.91 3.39 0.83
C VAL A 25 -10.65 4.20 1.13
N GLY A 26 -9.95 4.68 0.10
CA GLY A 26 -8.70 5.41 0.24
C GLY A 26 -7.67 4.99 -0.79
N ARG A 27 -6.38 5.09 -0.46
CA ARG A 27 -5.28 4.77 -1.40
C ARG A 27 -4.62 3.45 -1.02
N MET A 28 -4.50 2.52 -1.96
CA MET A 28 -4.04 1.15 -1.69
C MET A 28 -2.84 0.76 -2.55
N ALA A 29 -1.97 -0.11 -2.05
CA ALA A 29 -0.87 -0.72 -2.80
C ALA A 29 -0.65 -2.17 -2.36
N VAL A 30 -0.07 -2.99 -3.23
CA VAL A 30 0.28 -4.39 -2.89
C VAL A 30 1.79 -4.54 -2.94
N ILE A 31 2.36 -5.07 -1.86
CA ILE A 31 3.78 -5.28 -1.68
C ILE A 31 4.02 -6.77 -1.43
N SER A 32 5.10 -7.30 -1.99
CA SER A 32 5.62 -8.63 -1.68
C SER A 32 6.89 -8.48 -0.87
N ASP A 33 7.05 -9.28 0.18
CA ASP A 33 8.33 -9.41 0.88
C ASP A 33 9.29 -10.33 0.11
N PRO A 34 10.58 -10.39 0.49
CA PRO A 34 11.58 -11.28 -0.12
C PRO A 34 11.24 -12.78 -0.08
N GLN A 35 10.47 -13.23 0.92
CA GLN A 35 9.99 -14.61 1.03
C GLN A 35 8.77 -14.90 0.13
N GLY A 36 8.26 -13.89 -0.57
CA GLY A 36 7.16 -14.02 -1.52
C GLY A 36 5.77 -13.88 -0.92
N VAL A 37 5.64 -13.50 0.36
CA VAL A 37 4.37 -13.18 0.99
C VAL A 37 3.89 -11.82 0.50
N LYS A 38 2.65 -11.80 0.01
CA LYS A 38 2.00 -10.58 -0.48
C LYS A 38 1.12 -10.00 0.60
N PHE A 39 1.25 -8.71 0.86
CA PHE A 39 0.38 -7.96 1.75
C PHE A 39 -0.07 -6.66 1.10
N SER A 40 -1.23 -6.18 1.53
CA SER A 40 -1.81 -4.93 1.02
C SER A 40 -1.70 -3.85 2.09
N VAL A 41 -1.28 -2.66 1.66
CA VAL A 41 -1.26 -1.47 2.51
C VAL A 41 -2.35 -0.53 2.05
N ILE A 42 -3.12 0.01 2.98
CA ILE A 42 -4.20 0.96 2.70
C ILE A 42 -4.04 2.20 3.57
N ALA A 43 -4.01 3.36 2.93
CA ALA A 43 -4.23 4.65 3.58
C ALA A 43 -5.73 4.95 3.48
N LEU A 44 -6.45 4.67 4.57
CA LEU A 44 -7.88 4.91 4.64
C LEU A 44 -8.17 6.40 4.49
N LYS A 45 -9.12 6.73 3.62
CA LYS A 45 -9.78 8.02 3.67
C LYS A 45 -10.98 7.83 4.59
N LEU A 46 -10.73 7.93 5.90
CA LEU A 46 -11.82 7.95 6.86
C LEU A 46 -12.71 9.16 6.53
N PRO A 47 -14.05 9.02 6.56
CA PRO A 47 -14.90 10.19 6.57
C PRO A 47 -14.47 11.07 7.75
N ASP A 48 -14.46 12.39 7.57
CA ASP A 48 -14.30 13.33 8.68
C ASP A 48 -15.24 12.86 9.81
N ALA A 49 -14.65 12.53 10.96
CA ALA A 49 -15.42 12.15 12.13
C ALA A 49 -16.27 13.38 12.50
N ALA A 50 -17.56 13.31 12.21
CA ALA A 50 -18.56 14.29 12.60
C ALA A 50 -18.73 14.31 14.12
#